data_AF-A0A9D1BYL2-F1
#
_entry.id   AF-A0A9D1BYL2-F1
#
_cell.length_a   1.000
_cell.length_b   1.000
_cell.length_c   1.000
_cell.angle_alpha   90.00
_cell.angle_beta   90.00
_cell.angle_gamma   90.00
#
_symmetry.space_group_name_H-M   'P 1'
#
loop_
_entity.id
_entity.type
_entity.pdbx_description
1 polymer ?
#
loop_
_entity_poly.entity_id
_entity_poly.type
_entity_poly.pdbx_seq_one_letter_code
_entity_poly.pdbx_strand_id
1 'polypeptide(L)'
;MRRHLPLALAGLAVGVALGLLVGWVLWPVRYTNTAPDKLRQDYRTEYVLMVAAAYQVEGDLEAAQARLALLDREQPARPVVELAETLIAEGGRETDIRMLVRLAEAMGAATPPMAPYLEEAP
;
A
#
# COMPACT_ATOMS: atom_id res chain seq x y z
N MET A 1 -34.55 16.17 -47.46
CA MET A 1 -33.84 16.37 -46.18
C MET A 1 -32.83 15.23 -45.88
N ARG A 2 -31.95 14.82 -46.83
CA ARG A 2 -31.06 13.65 -46.66
C ARG A 2 -29.57 13.88 -47.00
N ARG A 3 -29.17 15.11 -47.33
CA ARG A 3 -27.84 15.41 -47.89
C ARG A 3 -26.82 15.99 -46.89
N HIS A 4 -27.27 16.33 -45.68
CA HIS A 4 -26.44 16.91 -44.60
C HIS A 4 -25.98 15.87 -43.57
N LEU A 5 -26.56 14.67 -43.59
CA LEU A 5 -26.22 13.53 -42.73
C LEU A 5 -24.72 13.15 -42.78
N PRO A 6 -24.02 13.12 -43.94
CA PRO A 6 -22.59 12.80 -43.96
C PRO A 6 -21.73 13.89 -43.30
N LEU A 7 -22.16 15.15 -43.37
CA LEU A 7 -21.44 16.26 -42.76
C LEU A 7 -21.54 16.22 -41.22
N ALA A 8 -22.72 15.86 -40.71
CA ALA A 8 -22.95 15.66 -39.29
C ALA A 8 -22.13 14.46 -38.76
N LEU A 9 -22.06 13.36 -39.51
CA LEU A 9 -21.22 12.21 -39.16
C LEU A 9 -19.73 12.56 -39.15
N ALA A 10 -19.26 13.34 -40.13
CA ALA A 10 -17.88 13.77 -40.19
C ALA A 10 -17.50 14.65 -38.99
N GLY A 11 -18.37 15.59 -38.60
CA GLY A 11 -18.17 16.41 -37.41
C GLY A 11 -18.10 15.58 -36.13
N LEU A 12 -18.97 14.57 -35.99
CA LEU A 12 -18.95 13.65 -34.86
C LEU A 12 -17.64 12.85 -34.81
N ALA A 13 -17.21 12.31 -35.95
CA ALA A 13 -15.97 11.53 -36.04
C ALA A 13 -14.74 12.36 -35.65
N VAL A 14 -14.67 13.61 -36.11
CA VAL A 14 -13.58 14.53 -35.78
C VAL A 14 -13.61 14.90 -34.29
N GLY A 15 -14.79 15.16 -33.72
CA GLY A 15 -14.94 15.45 -32.29
C GLY A 15 -14.50 14.29 -31.40
N VAL A 16 -14.86 13.06 -31.76
CA VAL A 16 -14.43 11.84 -31.04
C VAL A 16 -12.92 11.64 -31.16
N ALA A 17 -12.36 11.80 -32.36
CA ALA A 17 -10.93 11.66 -32.59
C ALA A 17 -10.12 12.68 -31.77
N LEU A 18 -10.56 13.94 -31.72
CA LEU A 18 -9.92 14.99 -30.92
C LEU A 18 -10.08 14.74 -29.41
N GLY A 19 -11.26 14.32 -28.96
CA GLY A 19 -11.51 13.99 -27.56
C GLY A 19 -10.63 12.84 -27.06
N LEU A 20 -10.43 11.81 -27.89
CA LEU A 20 -9.51 10.70 -27.61
C LEU A 20 -8.05 11.15 -27.59
N LEU A 21 -7.63 11.95 -28.55
CA LEU A 21 -6.26 12.49 -28.60
C LEU A 21 -5.93 13.30 -27.34
N VAL A 22 -6.85 14.17 -26.93
CA VAL A 22 -6.70 14.98 -25.71
C VAL A 22 -6.71 14.09 -24.47
N GLY A 23 -7.67 13.16 -24.37
CA GLY A 23 -7.79 12.25 -23.23
C GLY A 23 -6.58 11.33 -23.05
N TRP A 24 -5.88 10.98 -24.12
CA TRP A 24 -4.74 10.05 -24.09
C TRP A 24 -3.37 10.74 -23.98
N VAL A 25 -3.21 11.94 -24.56
CA VAL A 25 -1.90 12.65 -24.61
C VAL A 25 -1.75 13.66 -23.48
N LEU A 26 -2.80 14.40 -23.12
CA LEU A 26 -2.73 15.45 -22.09
C LEU A 26 -2.97 14.89 -20.68
N TRP A 27 -3.74 13.82 -20.55
CA TRP A 27 -3.93 13.07 -19.32
C TRP A 27 -3.36 11.67 -19.47
N PRO A 28 -2.03 11.47 -19.33
CA PRO A 28 -1.52 10.13 -19.11
C PRO A 28 -2.21 9.61 -17.84
N VAL A 29 -2.98 8.53 -17.98
CA VAL A 29 -3.60 7.84 -16.84
C VAL A 29 -2.45 7.31 -15.99
N ARG A 30 -1.99 8.12 -15.04
CA ARG A 30 -1.12 7.64 -13.98
C ARG A 30 -2.02 6.80 -13.10
N TYR A 31 -1.99 5.50 -13.35
CA TYR A 31 -2.38 4.50 -12.37
C TYR A 31 -1.50 4.71 -11.14
N THR A 32 -1.90 5.59 -10.25
CA THR A 32 -1.47 5.54 -8.85
C THR A 32 -2.06 4.26 -8.29
N ASN A 33 -1.30 3.17 -8.39
CA ASN A 33 -1.48 1.88 -7.70
C ASN A 33 -2.93 1.54 -7.29
N THR A 34 -3.73 1.08 -8.25
CA THR A 34 -4.92 0.26 -7.95
C THR A 34 -4.90 -0.96 -8.87
N ALA A 35 -3.91 -1.82 -8.66
CA ALA A 35 -3.95 -3.16 -9.24
C ALA A 35 -4.95 -4.01 -8.42
N PRO A 36 -5.92 -4.70 -9.03
CA PRO A 36 -6.84 -5.61 -8.31
C PRO A 36 -6.12 -6.80 -7.65
N ASP A 37 -4.87 -7.02 -8.03
CA ASP A 37 -3.91 -7.98 -7.48
C ASP A 37 -3.14 -7.41 -6.27
N LYS A 38 -3.03 -6.08 -6.16
CA LYS A 38 -2.61 -5.38 -4.93
C LYS A 38 -3.68 -5.45 -3.84
N LEU A 39 -4.96 -5.68 -4.16
CA LEU A 39 -6.01 -5.84 -3.14
C LEU A 39 -5.58 -6.86 -2.06
N ARG A 40 -5.03 -8.03 -2.45
CA ARG A 40 -4.57 -9.04 -1.47
C ARG A 40 -3.29 -8.65 -0.72
N GLN A 41 -2.39 -7.91 -1.36
CA GLN A 41 -1.13 -7.46 -0.75
C GLN A 41 -1.37 -6.27 0.19
N ASP A 42 -2.19 -5.32 -0.22
CA ASP A 42 -2.62 -4.15 0.53
C ASP A 42 -3.43 -4.58 1.76
N TYR A 43 -4.33 -5.58 1.65
CA TYR A 43 -5.01 -6.14 2.83
C TYR A 43 -4.05 -6.80 3.83
N ARG A 44 -2.99 -7.45 3.35
CA ARG A 44 -1.96 -8.01 4.24
C ARG A 44 -1.24 -6.88 4.96
N THR A 45 -0.86 -5.82 4.25
CA THR A 45 -0.21 -4.64 4.80
C THR A 45 -1.08 -3.96 5.86
N GLU A 46 -2.35 -3.68 5.54
CA GLU A 46 -3.31 -3.08 6.47
C GLU A 46 -3.53 -3.96 7.70
N TYR A 47 -3.63 -5.28 7.52
CA TYR A 47 -3.77 -6.21 8.64
C TYR A 47 -2.56 -6.18 9.58
N VAL A 48 -1.33 -6.23 9.04
CA VAL A 48 -0.11 -6.19 9.85
C VAL A 48 0.00 -4.86 10.61
N LEU A 49 -0.34 -3.74 9.96
CA LEU A 49 -0.41 -2.43 10.61
C LEU A 49 -1.45 -2.38 11.73
N MET A 50 -2.64 -2.96 11.50
CA MET A 50 -3.68 -3.02 12.52
C MET A 50 -3.24 -3.87 13.72
N VAL A 51 -2.55 -4.99 13.49
CA VAL A 51 -2.00 -5.81 14.59
C VAL A 51 -0.91 -5.05 15.36
N ALA A 52 -0.02 -4.33 14.67
CA ALA A 52 0.98 -3.49 15.31
C ALA A 52 0.36 -2.35 16.12
N ALA A 53 -0.68 -1.70 15.59
CA ALA A 53 -1.43 -0.68 16.32
C ALA A 53 -2.14 -1.25 17.55
N ALA A 54 -2.79 -2.41 17.42
CA ALA A 54 -3.43 -3.10 18.53
C ALA A 54 -2.42 -3.46 19.62
N TYR A 55 -1.24 -3.94 19.25
CA TYR A 55 -0.16 -4.23 20.20
C TYR A 55 0.28 -3.00 21.00
N GLN A 56 0.37 -1.82 20.38
CA GLN A 56 0.73 -0.59 21.11
C GLN A 56 -0.32 -0.20 22.17
N VAL A 57 -1.59 -0.54 21.94
CA VAL A 57 -2.70 -0.21 22.84
C VAL A 57 -2.88 -1.27 23.92
N GLU A 58 -2.86 -2.55 23.52
CA GLU A 58 -3.13 -3.70 24.39
C GLU A 58 -1.87 -4.13 25.16
N GLY A 59 -0.68 -3.96 24.59
CA GLY A 59 0.59 -4.47 25.13
C GLY A 59 0.74 -5.99 25.10
N ASP A 60 -0.20 -6.70 24.46
CA ASP A 60 -0.24 -8.17 24.45
C ASP A 60 0.51 -8.73 23.24
N LEU A 61 1.76 -9.15 23.49
CA LEU A 61 2.63 -9.74 22.48
C LEU A 61 2.13 -11.11 22.00
N GLU A 62 1.60 -11.94 22.90
CA GLU A 62 1.12 -13.29 22.54
C GLU A 62 -0.08 -13.18 21.59
N ALA A 63 -0.99 -12.26 21.90
CA ALA A 63 -2.16 -12.01 21.05
C ALA A 63 -1.75 -11.39 19.70
N ALA A 64 -0.70 -10.56 19.64
CA ALA A 64 -0.17 -10.06 18.37
C ALA A 64 0.45 -11.19 17.54
N GLN A 65 1.24 -12.07 18.15
CA GLN A 65 1.84 -13.23 17.50
C GLN A 65 0.79 -14.21 16.98
N ALA A 66 -0.25 -14.50 17.77
CA ALA A 66 -1.35 -15.37 17.36
C ALA A 66 -2.09 -14.83 16.12
N ARG A 67 -2.31 -13.51 16.06
CA ARG A 67 -2.91 -12.83 14.91
C ARG A 67 -2.00 -12.87 13.68
N LEU A 68 -0.68 -12.70 13.85
CA LEU A 68 0.29 -12.77 12.75
C LEU A 68 0.54 -14.20 12.27
N ALA A 69 0.38 -15.21 13.13
CA ALA A 69 0.47 -16.62 12.77
C ALA A 69 -0.62 -17.03 11.77
N LEU A 70 -1.70 -16.26 11.62
CA LEU A 70 -2.70 -16.46 10.56
C LEU A 70 -2.12 -16.17 9.17
N LEU A 71 -1.08 -15.34 9.07
CA LEU A 71 -0.42 -14.99 7.81
C LEU A 71 0.77 -15.93 7.53
N ASP A 72 1.58 -16.18 8.56
CA ASP A 72 2.75 -17.05 8.49
C ASP A 72 2.89 -17.78 9.83
N ARG A 73 2.54 -19.08 9.84
CA ARG A 73 2.57 -19.90 11.06
C ARG A 73 3.98 -20.24 11.52
N GLU A 74 4.91 -20.33 10.58
CA GLU A 74 6.29 -20.71 10.90
C GLU A 74 7.06 -19.51 11.44
N GLN A 75 6.82 -18.32 10.86
CA GLN A 75 7.52 -17.10 11.21
C GLN A 75 6.55 -15.92 11.32
N PRO A 76 5.82 -15.78 12.44
CA PRO A 76 4.87 -14.68 12.63
C PRO A 76 5.53 -13.30 12.58
N ALA A 77 6.85 -13.21 12.80
CA ALA A 77 7.61 -11.96 12.71
C ALA A 77 7.81 -11.47 11.27
N ARG A 78 7.86 -12.42 10.31
CA ARG A 78 8.30 -12.17 8.94
C ARG A 78 7.45 -11.10 8.23
N PRO A 79 6.11 -11.12 8.30
CA PRO A 79 5.29 -10.09 7.69
C PRO A 79 5.51 -8.68 8.29
N VAL A 80 5.84 -8.60 9.58
CA VAL A 80 6.13 -7.32 10.26
C VAL A 80 7.45 -6.76 9.78
N VAL A 81 8.49 -7.60 9.71
CA VAL A 81 9.82 -7.22 9.26
C VAL A 81 9.81 -6.79 7.80
N GLU A 82 9.21 -7.60 6.92
CA GLU A 82 9.09 -7.31 5.49
C GLU A 82 8.39 -5.95 5.26
N LEU A 83 7.30 -5.69 6.00
CA LEU A 83 6.56 -4.45 5.87
C LEU A 83 7.32 -3.24 6.43
N ALA A 84 7.97 -3.39 7.59
CA ALA A 84 8.78 -2.32 8.17
C ALA A 84 9.91 -1.90 7.22
N GLU A 85 10.66 -2.86 6.67
CA GLU A 85 11.74 -2.57 5.72
C GLU A 85 11.23 -1.94 4.42
N THR A 86 10.07 -2.40 3.92
CA THR A 86 9.42 -1.80 2.74
C THR A 86 9.07 -0.33 3.00
N LEU A 87 8.45 -0.02 4.14
CA LEU A 87 8.08 1.35 4.49
C LEU A 87 9.31 2.24 4.72
N ILE A 88 10.39 1.71 5.29
CA ILE A 88 11.66 2.45 5.44
C ILE A 88 12.24 2.79 4.07
N ALA A 89 12.27 1.83 3.14
CA ALA A 89 12.80 2.02 1.80
C ALA A 89 11.96 2.98 0.95
N GLU A 90 10.65 2.96 1.10
CA GLU A 90 9.71 3.79 0.34
C GLU A 90 9.48 5.18 0.96
N GLY A 91 10.00 5.45 2.16
CA GLY A 91 9.76 6.71 2.87
C GLY A 91 8.31 6.81 3.37
N GLY A 92 7.76 5.70 3.87
CA GLY A 92 6.43 5.59 4.44
C GLY A 92 6.23 6.44 5.70
N ARG A 93 5.02 6.38 6.28
CA ARG A 93 4.70 7.17 7.47
C ARG A 93 5.56 6.70 8.66
N GLU A 94 6.26 7.64 9.26
CA GLU A 94 7.17 7.39 10.39
C GLU A 94 6.46 6.76 11.60
N THR A 95 5.19 7.12 11.82
CA THR A 95 4.35 6.51 12.87
C THR A 95 4.11 5.03 12.63
N ASP A 96 3.84 4.64 11.38
CA ASP A 96 3.64 3.23 11.00
C ASP A 96 4.94 2.43 11.16
N ILE A 97 6.05 3.01 10.69
CA ILE A 97 7.38 2.41 10.81
C ILE A 97 7.68 2.15 12.28
N ARG A 98 7.53 3.15 13.17
CA ARG A 98 7.76 2.98 14.60
C ARG A 98 6.87 1.91 15.25
N MET A 99 5.59 1.83 14.89
CA MET A 99 4.70 0.80 15.43
C MET A 99 5.16 -0.61 15.05
N LEU A 100 5.54 -0.80 13.78
CA LEU A 100 6.02 -2.08 13.27
C LEU A 100 7.39 -2.45 13.85
N VAL A 101 8.30 -1.49 13.93
CA VAL A 101 9.65 -1.67 14.50
C VAL A 101 9.56 -2.10 15.97
N ARG A 102 8.70 -1.46 16.77
CA ARG A 102 8.49 -1.85 18.18
C ARG A 102 7.90 -3.25 18.32
N LEU A 103 6.98 -3.65 17.43
CA LEU A 103 6.45 -5.00 17.42
C LEU A 103 7.53 -6.01 17.01
N ALA A 104 8.32 -5.71 15.97
CA ALA A 104 9.43 -6.56 15.54
C ALA A 104 10.50 -6.71 16.63
N GLU A 105 10.83 -5.63 17.34
CA GLU A 105 11.73 -5.64 18.50
C GLU A 105 11.19 -6.52 19.63
N ALA A 106 9.92 -6.35 20.01
CA ALA A 106 9.28 -7.16 21.05
C ALA A 106 9.28 -8.65 20.69
N MET A 107 9.25 -8.98 19.39
CA MET A 107 9.35 -10.34 18.87
C MET A 107 10.80 -10.84 18.70
N GLY A 108 11.81 -10.02 19.01
CA GLY A 108 13.23 -10.35 18.84
C GLY A 108 13.68 -10.43 17.37
N ALA A 109 12.94 -9.81 16.45
CA ALA A 109 13.14 -9.86 15.01
C ALA A 109 13.55 -8.50 14.41
N ALA A 110 14.03 -7.56 15.22
CA ALA A 110 14.52 -6.27 14.75
C ALA A 110 15.71 -6.43 13.79
N THR A 111 15.69 -5.69 12.68
CA THR A 111 16.75 -5.71 11.67
C THR A 111 17.55 -4.39 11.66
N PRO A 112 18.78 -4.37 11.12
CA PRO A 112 19.61 -3.16 11.11
C PRO A 112 18.96 -1.90 10.50
N PRO A 113 18.14 -1.97 9.43
CA PRO A 113 17.41 -0.82 8.91
C PRO A 113 16.46 -0.16 9.92
N MET A 114 16.05 -0.89 10.96
CA MET A 114 15.12 -0.41 11.99
C MET A 114 15.81 0.37 13.11
N ALA A 115 17.15 0.26 13.23
CA ALA A 115 17.91 0.85 14.34
C ALA A 115 17.63 2.36 14.57
N PRO A 116 17.53 3.22 13.53
CA PRO A 116 17.21 4.63 13.73
C PRO A 116 15.87 4.86 14.43
N TYR A 117 14.89 3.98 14.22
CA TYR A 117 13.53 4.09 14.76
C TYR A 117 13.39 3.49 16.17
N LEU A 118 14.42 2.81 16.66
CA LEU A 118 14.52 2.29 18.03
C LEU A 118 15.22 3.29 18.96
N GLU A 119 16.23 4.00 18.44
CA GLU A 119 17.04 4.96 19.19
C GLU A 119 16.29 6.28 19.49
N GLU A 120 15.25 6.59 18.73
CA GLU A 120 14.43 7.81 18.88
C GLU A 120 13.30 7.69 19.94
N ALA A 121 13.38 6.73 20.87
CA ALA A 121 12.47 6.69 22.01
C ALA A 121 12.77 7.86 22.99
N PRO A 122 11.81 8.77 23.28
CA PRO A 122 12.02 9.90 24.18
C PRO A 122 12.23 9.49 25.65
#